data_AF-A0A806J2E8-F1
#
_entry.id   AF-A0A806J2E8-F1
#
_cell.length_a   1.000
_cell.length_b   1.000
_cell.length_c   1.000
_cell.angle_alpha   90.00
_cell.angle_beta   90.00
_cell.angle_gamma   90.00
#
_symmetry.space_group_name_H-M   'P 1'
#
loop_
_entity.id
_entity.type
_entity.pdbx_description
1 polymer ?
#
loop_
_entity_poly.entity_id
_entity_poly.type
_entity_poly.pdbx_seq_one_letter_code
_entity_poly.pdbx_strand_id
1 'polypeptide(L)'
;MTEQTTQKKYELLKDDTVEHFGRTLYRIKALITFGLVGAGQLGGYIETEKNLDHSGNAWVYDNARVFGDACVYGNAGVYDNAWVYGNARVYGNARVYGKAWVFGNACVYGNAGVYGKAWVFGNAWVFGDARVYGDACVYGNAGVCGDARVYDIARVFGDARVRSFAVISERKMIFWASNVGSENGTLTVFNGKFGLIVTRGCFTGTVDEFLSKSKEVHDDKTHHEYKLLIEVAQSRILN
;
A
#
# COMPACT_ATOMS: atom_id res chain seq x y z
N MET A 1 17.58 -40.63 -0.81
CA MET A 1 17.23 -39.20 -0.79
C MET A 1 16.75 -38.85 -2.18
N THR A 2 15.44 -38.84 -2.39
CA THR A 2 14.84 -38.37 -3.64
C THR A 2 14.83 -36.85 -3.58
N GLU A 3 15.63 -36.18 -4.40
CA GLU A 3 15.47 -34.77 -4.67
C GLU A 3 14.05 -34.57 -5.20
N GLN A 4 13.15 -34.01 -4.37
CA GLN A 4 11.88 -33.51 -4.84
C GLN A 4 12.18 -32.30 -5.72
N THR A 5 12.33 -32.51 -7.02
CA THR A 5 12.36 -31.44 -8.01
C THR A 5 11.03 -30.72 -7.90
N THR A 6 11.00 -29.59 -7.22
CA THR A 6 9.79 -28.77 -7.08
C THR A 6 9.40 -28.31 -8.49
N GLN A 7 8.23 -28.73 -8.96
CA GLN A 7 7.77 -28.40 -10.30
C GLN A 7 7.68 -26.88 -10.45
N LYS A 8 8.39 -26.32 -11.45
CA LYS A 8 8.37 -24.89 -11.71
C LYS A 8 6.98 -24.45 -12.19
N LYS A 9 6.50 -23.33 -11.65
CA LYS A 9 5.23 -22.71 -12.04
C LYS A 9 5.30 -22.02 -13.41
N TYR A 10 6.44 -21.44 -13.74
CA TYR A 10 6.66 -20.66 -14.97
C TYR A 10 8.12 -20.70 -15.39
N GLU A 11 8.39 -20.27 -16.63
CA GLU A 11 9.72 -20.03 -17.18
C GLU A 11 9.90 -18.58 -17.63
N LEU A 12 11.15 -18.15 -17.76
CA LEU A 12 11.54 -16.85 -18.33
C LEU A 12 11.92 -17.03 -19.80
N LEU A 13 11.22 -16.35 -20.71
CA LEU A 13 11.50 -16.40 -22.14
C LEU A 13 12.69 -15.50 -22.48
N LYS A 14 13.78 -16.09 -22.99
CA LYS A 14 15.05 -15.37 -23.28
C LYS A 14 15.00 -14.57 -24.57
N ASP A 15 14.04 -14.88 -25.43
CA ASP A 15 13.78 -14.27 -26.73
C ASP A 15 12.72 -13.16 -26.68
N ASP A 16 11.90 -13.09 -25.62
CA ASP A 16 10.95 -11.99 -25.36
C ASP A 16 11.39 -11.20 -24.12
N THR A 17 12.15 -10.14 -24.37
CA THR A 17 12.71 -9.27 -23.33
C THR A 17 12.40 -7.80 -23.56
N VAL A 18 12.42 -7.03 -22.48
CA VAL A 18 12.34 -5.56 -22.51
C VAL A 18 13.45 -4.96 -21.67
N GLU A 19 14.06 -3.90 -22.19
CA GLU A 19 15.01 -3.08 -21.44
C GLU A 19 14.27 -2.00 -20.64
N HIS A 20 14.53 -1.94 -19.35
CA HIS A 20 13.89 -0.98 -18.45
C HIS A 20 14.84 -0.52 -17.35
N PHE A 21 15.13 0.78 -17.29
CA PHE A 21 16.11 1.36 -16.35
C PHE A 21 17.49 0.64 -16.34
N GLY A 22 17.97 0.21 -17.52
CA GLY A 22 19.24 -0.51 -17.66
C GLY A 22 19.21 -1.96 -17.16
N ARG A 23 18.01 -2.54 -17.02
CA ARG A 23 17.79 -3.93 -16.63
C ARG A 23 17.03 -4.65 -17.73
N THR A 24 17.42 -5.88 -18.01
CA THR A 24 16.70 -6.79 -18.89
C THR A 24 15.62 -7.52 -18.12
N LEU A 25 14.37 -7.36 -18.53
CA LEU A 25 13.23 -8.11 -17.98
C LEU A 25 12.76 -9.14 -19.00
N TYR A 26 12.37 -10.31 -18.52
CA TYR A 26 11.98 -11.46 -19.34
C TYR A 26 10.48 -11.67 -19.22
N ARG A 27 9.83 -11.90 -20.35
CA ARG A 27 8.43 -12.33 -20.37
C ARG A 27 8.31 -13.66 -19.64
N ILE A 28 7.30 -13.78 -18.77
CA ILE A 28 7.01 -15.06 -18.10
C ILE A 28 6.00 -15.88 -18.90
N LYS A 29 6.18 -17.20 -18.88
CA LYS A 29 5.23 -18.16 -19.46
C LYS A 29 4.89 -19.24 -18.44
N ALA A 30 3.60 -19.46 -18.20
CA ALA A 30 3.14 -20.48 -17.28
C ALA A 30 3.49 -21.88 -17.80
N LEU A 31 4.06 -22.72 -16.93
CA LEU A 31 4.38 -24.12 -17.25
C LEU A 31 3.26 -25.08 -16.84
N ILE A 32 2.45 -24.67 -15.87
CA ILE A 32 1.32 -25.43 -15.34
C ILE A 32 0.09 -24.52 -15.24
N THR A 33 -1.09 -25.12 -15.10
CA THR A 33 -2.33 -24.40 -14.80
C THR A 33 -2.46 -24.20 -13.29
N PHE A 34 -2.76 -22.98 -12.84
CA PHE A 34 -2.97 -22.64 -11.43
C PHE A 34 -3.87 -21.41 -11.31
N GLY A 35 -4.76 -21.38 -10.31
CA GLY A 35 -5.73 -20.29 -10.15
C GLY A 35 -6.52 -20.04 -11.44
N LEU A 36 -6.34 -18.84 -12.02
CA LEU A 36 -6.94 -18.42 -13.29
C LEU A 36 -5.97 -18.46 -14.48
N VAL A 37 -4.73 -18.91 -14.27
CA VAL A 37 -3.66 -18.95 -15.28
C VAL A 37 -3.59 -20.34 -15.89
N GLY A 38 -3.73 -20.42 -17.21
CA GLY A 38 -3.59 -21.68 -17.95
C GLY A 38 -2.14 -22.01 -18.30
N ALA A 39 -1.79 -23.30 -18.38
CA ALA A 39 -0.49 -23.72 -18.89
C ALA A 39 -0.23 -23.14 -20.30
N GLY A 40 0.97 -22.60 -20.52
CA GLY A 40 1.39 -21.92 -21.74
C GLY A 40 1.00 -20.44 -21.83
N GLN A 41 0.18 -19.92 -20.90
CA GLN A 41 -0.22 -18.52 -20.89
C GLN A 41 0.98 -17.60 -20.63
N LEU A 42 1.09 -16.54 -21.43
CA LEU A 42 2.05 -15.46 -21.23
C LEU A 42 1.58 -14.51 -20.13
N GLY A 43 2.51 -14.07 -19.29
CA GLY A 43 2.30 -13.03 -18.29
C GLY A 43 3.01 -11.72 -18.66
N GLY A 44 3.30 -10.90 -17.65
CA GLY A 44 4.13 -9.70 -17.78
C GLY A 44 5.62 -10.04 -17.76
N TYR A 45 6.41 -9.07 -17.31
CA TYR A 45 7.88 -9.14 -17.34
C TYR A 45 8.46 -9.13 -15.94
N ILE A 46 9.42 -10.02 -15.69
CA ILE A 46 10.20 -10.01 -14.44
C ILE A 46 11.71 -10.08 -14.70
N GLU A 47 12.52 -9.54 -13.80
CA GLU A 47 13.99 -9.55 -13.96
C GLU A 47 14.58 -10.93 -13.67
N THR A 48 14.17 -11.55 -12.57
CA THR A 48 14.66 -12.85 -12.10
C THR A 48 13.54 -13.66 -11.47
N GLU A 49 13.74 -14.97 -11.28
CA GLU A 49 12.77 -15.85 -10.59
C GLU A 49 12.51 -15.43 -9.13
N LYS A 50 13.35 -14.57 -8.53
CA LYS A 50 13.09 -14.02 -7.18
C LYS A 50 11.90 -13.06 -7.16
N ASN A 51 11.56 -12.45 -8.30
CA ASN A 51 10.53 -11.43 -8.36
C ASN A 51 9.11 -11.98 -8.28
N LEU A 52 8.90 -13.26 -8.61
CA LEU A 52 7.61 -13.91 -8.59
C LEU A 52 7.74 -15.32 -8.00
N ASP A 53 7.07 -15.57 -6.89
CA ASP A 53 7.17 -16.85 -6.19
C ASP A 53 6.62 -18.01 -7.04
N HIS A 54 7.27 -19.18 -6.99
CA HIS A 54 6.80 -20.38 -7.69
C HIS A 54 5.65 -21.09 -6.97
N SER A 55 5.40 -20.80 -5.70
CA SER A 55 4.26 -21.26 -4.91
C SER A 55 3.05 -20.32 -5.04
N GLY A 56 1.88 -20.80 -4.63
CA GLY A 56 0.63 -20.04 -4.66
C GLY A 56 0.19 -19.62 -6.06
N ASN A 57 -0.82 -18.73 -6.10
CA ASN A 57 -1.46 -18.28 -7.34
C ASN A 57 -1.00 -16.91 -7.81
N ALA A 58 0.05 -16.35 -7.20
CA ALA A 58 0.57 -15.05 -7.57
C ALA A 58 1.02 -15.03 -9.03
N TRP A 59 0.71 -13.94 -9.74
CA TRP A 59 1.03 -13.80 -11.16
C TRP A 59 1.17 -12.33 -11.60
N VAL A 60 2.01 -12.12 -12.61
CA VAL A 60 2.20 -10.84 -13.29
C VAL A 60 1.54 -10.98 -14.67
N TYR A 61 0.54 -10.16 -14.96
CA TYR A 61 -0.26 -10.18 -16.18
C TYR A 61 0.16 -9.05 -17.14
N ASP A 62 -0.30 -9.14 -18.39
CA ASP A 62 -0.24 -8.07 -19.39
C ASP A 62 1.18 -7.51 -19.64
N ASN A 63 1.39 -6.21 -19.45
CA ASN A 63 2.67 -5.52 -19.59
C ASN A 63 3.24 -5.07 -18.24
N ALA A 64 2.72 -5.62 -17.13
CA ALA A 64 3.21 -5.31 -15.81
C ALA A 64 4.68 -5.75 -15.66
N ARG A 65 5.43 -5.00 -14.84
CA ARG A 65 6.86 -5.21 -14.64
C ARG A 65 7.20 -5.35 -13.17
N VAL A 66 7.92 -6.41 -12.81
CA VAL A 66 8.42 -6.65 -11.45
C VAL A 66 9.93 -6.86 -11.48
N PHE A 67 10.70 -5.98 -10.85
CA PHE A 67 12.16 -5.98 -10.98
C PHE A 67 12.88 -5.42 -9.75
N GLY A 68 14.21 -5.51 -9.72
CA GLY A 68 14.99 -5.27 -8.50
C GLY A 68 14.78 -6.39 -7.48
N ASP A 69 14.76 -6.02 -6.20
CA ASP A 69 14.52 -6.94 -5.08
C ASP A 69 13.03 -7.08 -4.73
N ALA A 70 12.14 -6.62 -5.61
CA ALA A 70 10.71 -6.67 -5.37
C ALA A 70 10.17 -8.10 -5.51
N CYS A 71 9.23 -8.49 -4.64
CA CYS A 71 8.68 -9.85 -4.63
C CYS A 71 7.15 -9.83 -4.68
N VAL A 72 6.58 -10.70 -5.54
CA VAL A 72 5.14 -10.95 -5.64
C VAL A 72 4.86 -12.40 -5.28
N TYR A 73 4.01 -12.65 -4.28
CA TYR A 73 3.77 -14.00 -3.73
C TYR A 73 2.34 -14.17 -3.14
N GLY A 74 1.99 -15.39 -2.72
CA GLY A 74 0.63 -15.71 -2.25
C GLY A 74 -0.36 -15.82 -3.41
N ASN A 75 -1.44 -15.03 -3.41
CA ASN A 75 -2.44 -14.94 -4.48
C ASN A 75 -2.45 -13.54 -5.13
N ALA A 76 -1.38 -12.76 -4.97
CA ALA A 76 -1.32 -11.39 -5.46
C ALA A 76 -1.28 -11.32 -7.00
N GLY A 77 -1.93 -10.30 -7.56
CA GLY A 77 -1.91 -10.05 -8.99
C GLY A 77 -1.36 -8.67 -9.32
N VAL A 78 -0.44 -8.60 -10.30
CA VAL A 78 0.02 -7.34 -10.90
C VAL A 78 -0.41 -7.31 -12.35
N TYR A 79 -1.11 -6.27 -12.80
CA TYR A 79 -1.79 -6.22 -14.10
C TYR A 79 -1.47 -4.97 -14.90
N ASP A 80 -1.97 -4.92 -16.15
CA ASP A 80 -1.91 -3.78 -17.05
C ASP A 80 -0.47 -3.29 -17.32
N ASN A 81 -0.13 -2.07 -16.87
CA ASN A 81 1.17 -1.43 -17.02
C ASN A 81 1.79 -1.07 -15.67
N ALA A 82 1.35 -1.73 -14.60
CA ALA A 82 1.83 -1.45 -13.25
C ALA A 82 3.29 -1.86 -13.07
N TRP A 83 4.05 -1.08 -12.28
CA TRP A 83 5.44 -1.39 -11.94
C TRP A 83 5.58 -1.64 -10.45
N VAL A 84 6.28 -2.72 -10.11
CA VAL A 84 6.65 -3.07 -8.75
C VAL A 84 8.17 -3.27 -8.69
N TYR A 85 8.88 -2.43 -7.95
CA TYR A 85 10.35 -2.47 -7.94
C TYR A 85 11.00 -2.02 -6.63
N GLY A 86 12.33 -2.00 -6.54
CA GLY A 86 13.03 -1.74 -5.29
C GLY A 86 12.94 -2.95 -4.36
N ASN A 87 12.61 -2.77 -3.09
CA ASN A 87 12.37 -3.84 -2.10
C ASN A 87 10.87 -4.10 -1.86
N ALA A 88 10.00 -3.69 -2.79
CA ALA A 88 8.57 -3.73 -2.60
C ALA A 88 8.04 -5.16 -2.49
N ARG A 89 7.02 -5.36 -1.66
CA ARG A 89 6.38 -6.68 -1.47
C ARG A 89 4.89 -6.59 -1.74
N VAL A 90 4.39 -7.43 -2.65
CA VAL A 90 2.96 -7.54 -2.95
C VAL A 90 2.50 -8.97 -2.69
N TYR A 91 1.59 -9.16 -1.74
CA TYR A 91 1.19 -10.51 -1.30
C TYR A 91 -0.23 -10.60 -0.76
N GLY A 92 -0.64 -11.78 -0.30
CA GLY A 92 -2.05 -12.04 0.05
C GLY A 92 -2.90 -12.11 -1.21
N ASN A 93 -4.04 -11.42 -1.23
CA ASN A 93 -4.91 -11.26 -2.40
C ASN A 93 -4.79 -9.86 -3.03
N ALA A 94 -3.69 -9.15 -2.76
CA ALA A 94 -3.49 -7.79 -3.21
C ALA A 94 -3.49 -7.68 -4.74
N ARG A 95 -4.01 -6.57 -5.25
CA ARG A 95 -4.06 -6.28 -6.69
C ARG A 95 -3.42 -4.94 -6.98
N VAL A 96 -2.42 -4.94 -7.86
CA VAL A 96 -1.78 -3.71 -8.37
C VAL A 96 -2.02 -3.63 -9.87
N TYR A 97 -2.68 -2.59 -10.36
CA TYR A 97 -3.09 -2.52 -11.78
C TYR A 97 -3.16 -1.09 -12.32
N GLY A 98 -3.51 -0.91 -13.60
CA GLY A 98 -3.44 0.38 -14.30
C GLY A 98 -1.99 0.82 -14.58
N LYS A 99 -1.67 2.06 -14.20
CA LYS A 99 -0.32 2.68 -14.28
C LYS A 99 0.26 2.90 -12.87
N ALA A 100 -0.11 2.06 -11.91
CA ALA A 100 0.32 2.19 -10.53
C ALA A 100 1.81 1.84 -10.36
N TRP A 101 2.47 2.54 -9.45
CA TRP A 101 3.87 2.31 -9.09
C TRP A 101 4.00 1.97 -7.61
N VAL A 102 4.58 0.81 -7.32
CA VAL A 102 4.88 0.36 -5.95
C VAL A 102 6.38 0.13 -5.82
N PHE A 103 7.06 0.92 -4.99
CA PHE A 103 8.53 0.86 -4.90
C PHE A 103 9.11 1.21 -3.54
N GLY A 104 10.44 1.20 -3.40
CA GLY A 104 11.09 1.35 -2.09
C GLY A 104 10.86 0.11 -1.22
N ASN A 105 10.59 0.28 0.07
CA ASN A 105 10.27 -0.81 1.01
C ASN A 105 8.75 -0.97 1.21
N ALA A 106 7.95 -0.55 0.23
CA ALA A 106 6.49 -0.57 0.37
C ALA A 106 5.93 -2.00 0.42
N CYS A 107 4.93 -2.23 1.26
CA CYS A 107 4.19 -3.50 1.29
C CYS A 107 2.71 -3.27 0.95
N VAL A 108 2.19 -4.08 0.02
CA VAL A 108 0.77 -4.13 -0.34
C VAL A 108 0.25 -5.54 -0.10
N TYR A 109 -0.71 -5.72 0.81
CA TYR A 109 -1.19 -7.06 1.19
C TYR A 109 -2.64 -7.13 1.64
N GLY A 110 -3.12 -8.31 2.01
CA GLY A 110 -4.55 -8.53 2.27
C GLY A 110 -5.35 -8.51 0.98
N ASN A 111 -6.50 -7.84 0.95
CA ASN A 111 -7.31 -7.63 -0.27
C ASN A 111 -7.09 -6.23 -0.86
N ALA A 112 -5.96 -5.58 -0.54
CA ALA A 112 -5.71 -4.20 -0.93
C ALA A 112 -5.62 -4.03 -2.45
N GLY A 113 -6.11 -2.88 -2.94
CA GLY A 113 -6.05 -2.49 -4.34
C GLY A 113 -5.24 -1.20 -4.53
N VAL A 114 -4.22 -1.24 -5.38
CA VAL A 114 -3.47 -0.05 -5.82
C VAL A 114 -3.60 0.09 -7.32
N TYR A 115 -4.23 1.17 -7.81
CA TYR A 115 -4.56 1.29 -9.23
C TYR A 115 -4.62 2.71 -9.76
N GLY A 116 -4.95 2.89 -11.04
CA GLY A 116 -4.87 4.21 -11.68
C GLY A 116 -3.42 4.65 -11.85
N LYS A 117 -3.09 5.89 -11.51
CA LYS A 117 -1.72 6.44 -11.50
C LYS A 117 -1.20 6.58 -10.06
N ALA A 118 -1.64 5.71 -9.15
CA ALA A 118 -1.28 5.77 -7.74
C ALA A 118 0.19 5.36 -7.49
N TRP A 119 0.84 6.05 -6.55
CA TRP A 119 2.24 5.80 -6.17
C TRP A 119 2.30 5.39 -4.70
N VAL A 120 2.89 4.23 -4.42
CA VAL A 120 3.11 3.73 -3.05
C VAL A 120 4.61 3.47 -2.87
N PHE A 121 5.27 4.22 -1.99
CA PHE A 121 6.72 4.12 -1.85
C PHE A 121 7.28 4.43 -0.46
N GLY A 122 8.60 4.32 -0.26
CA GLY A 122 9.21 4.45 1.06
C GLY A 122 8.91 3.22 1.93
N ASN A 123 8.59 3.40 3.20
CA ASN A 123 8.21 2.31 4.13
C ASN A 123 6.67 2.18 4.26
N ALA A 124 5.93 2.53 3.20
CA ALA A 124 4.48 2.59 3.25
C ALA A 124 3.84 1.20 3.30
N TRP A 125 2.71 1.07 4.01
CA TRP A 125 1.92 -0.14 4.10
C TRP A 125 0.49 0.10 3.65
N VAL A 126 0.00 -0.69 2.70
CA VAL A 126 -1.40 -0.69 2.24
C VAL A 126 -1.98 -2.08 2.43
N PHE A 127 -2.98 -2.23 3.30
CA PHE A 127 -3.49 -3.56 3.66
C PHE A 127 -4.96 -3.63 4.05
N GLY A 128 -5.49 -4.84 4.27
CA GLY A 128 -6.93 -5.05 4.48
C GLY A 128 -7.69 -4.88 3.16
N ASP A 129 -8.81 -4.17 3.17
CA ASP A 129 -9.62 -3.87 1.98
C ASP A 129 -9.33 -2.47 1.38
N ALA A 130 -8.17 -1.90 1.74
CA ALA A 130 -7.80 -0.53 1.40
C ALA A 130 -7.64 -0.33 -0.11
N ARG A 131 -8.04 0.84 -0.61
CA ARG A 131 -7.96 1.21 -2.02
C ARG A 131 -7.19 2.52 -2.18
N VAL A 132 -6.08 2.47 -2.92
CA VAL A 132 -5.30 3.64 -3.32
C VAL A 132 -5.39 3.77 -4.84
N TYR A 133 -5.95 4.87 -5.34
CA TYR A 133 -6.19 5.04 -6.78
C TYR A 133 -6.12 6.49 -7.25
N GLY A 134 -6.43 6.76 -8.52
CA GLY A 134 -6.28 8.10 -9.10
C GLY A 134 -4.81 8.52 -9.18
N ASP A 135 -4.50 9.78 -8.88
CA ASP A 135 -3.13 10.34 -8.83
C ASP A 135 -2.57 10.36 -7.38
N ALA A 136 -3.05 9.45 -6.52
CA ALA A 136 -2.73 9.47 -5.09
C ALA A 136 -1.30 9.00 -4.79
N CYS A 137 -0.67 9.62 -3.78
CA CYS A 137 0.65 9.23 -3.29
C CYS A 137 0.59 8.80 -1.81
N VAL A 138 1.08 7.60 -1.51
CA VAL A 138 1.28 7.09 -0.14
C VAL A 138 2.76 6.81 0.07
N TYR A 139 3.43 7.51 0.98
CA TYR A 139 4.89 7.39 1.13
C TYR A 139 5.44 7.65 2.53
N GLY A 140 6.73 7.38 2.74
CA GLY A 140 7.33 7.45 4.08
C GLY A 140 6.86 6.29 4.96
N ASN A 141 6.66 6.50 6.26
CA ASN A 141 6.19 5.48 7.20
C ASN A 141 4.65 5.45 7.33
N ALA A 142 3.95 5.61 6.21
CA ALA A 142 2.50 5.75 6.20
C ALA A 142 1.78 4.38 6.16
N GLY A 143 0.69 4.24 6.90
CA GLY A 143 -0.18 3.06 6.88
C GLY A 143 -1.60 3.39 6.42
N VAL A 144 -2.09 2.66 5.41
CA VAL A 144 -3.49 2.72 4.94
C VAL A 144 -4.12 1.33 5.10
N CYS A 145 -5.19 1.20 5.90
CA CYS A 145 -5.78 -0.10 6.20
C CYS A 145 -7.30 -0.14 6.40
N GLY A 146 -7.88 -1.34 6.45
CA GLY A 146 -9.33 -1.52 6.52
C GLY A 146 -10.03 -1.03 5.24
N ASP A 147 -11.22 -0.46 5.35
CA ASP A 147 -12.01 0.01 4.20
C ASP A 147 -11.60 1.39 3.64
N ALA A 148 -10.36 1.82 3.89
CA ALA A 148 -9.89 3.17 3.57
C ALA A 148 -9.77 3.40 2.06
N ARG A 149 -10.16 4.60 1.60
CA ARG A 149 -10.04 5.03 0.20
C ARG A 149 -9.19 6.28 0.09
N VAL A 150 -8.08 6.20 -0.63
CA VAL A 150 -7.17 7.31 -0.93
C VAL A 150 -7.13 7.49 -2.44
N TYR A 151 -7.56 8.64 -2.96
CA TYR A 151 -7.71 8.85 -4.39
C TYR A 151 -7.49 10.29 -4.84
N ASP A 152 -7.63 10.53 -6.14
CA ASP A 152 -7.35 11.81 -6.81
C ASP A 152 -5.96 12.35 -6.43
N ILE A 153 -5.83 13.57 -5.90
CA ILE A 153 -4.53 14.22 -5.63
C ILE A 153 -4.17 14.11 -4.13
N ALA A 154 -4.62 13.04 -3.48
CA ALA A 154 -4.32 12.79 -2.07
C ALA A 154 -2.84 12.46 -1.84
N ARG A 155 -2.29 12.95 -0.71
CA ARG A 155 -0.92 12.66 -0.27
C ARG A 155 -0.93 12.23 1.19
N VAL A 156 -0.60 10.98 1.45
CA VAL A 156 -0.47 10.40 2.80
C VAL A 156 1.00 10.10 3.04
N PHE A 157 1.62 10.78 4.02
CA PHE A 157 3.05 10.60 4.27
C PHE A 157 3.49 10.86 5.71
N GLY A 158 4.76 10.54 6.01
CA GLY A 158 5.27 10.53 7.37
C GLY A 158 4.70 9.33 8.12
N ASP A 159 4.52 9.44 9.43
CA ASP A 159 3.95 8.35 10.26
C ASP A 159 2.40 8.36 10.27
N ALA A 160 1.78 8.74 9.14
CA ALA A 160 0.32 8.87 9.03
C ALA A 160 -0.38 7.50 9.06
N ARG A 161 -1.50 7.39 9.77
CA ARG A 161 -2.34 6.17 9.82
C ARG A 161 -3.76 6.48 9.37
N VAL A 162 -4.16 5.92 8.23
CA VAL A 162 -5.52 6.05 7.65
C VAL A 162 -6.20 4.69 7.73
N ARG A 163 -7.33 4.59 8.43
CA ARG A 163 -8.00 3.30 8.65
C ARG A 163 -9.51 3.37 8.67
N SER A 164 -10.17 2.21 8.55
CA SER A 164 -11.63 2.08 8.53
C SER A 164 -12.26 2.82 7.33
N PHE A 165 -13.49 3.34 7.43
CA PHE A 165 -14.17 4.06 6.35
C PHE A 165 -13.64 5.49 6.16
N ALA A 166 -12.34 5.64 5.97
CA ALA A 166 -11.69 6.91 5.65
C ALA A 166 -11.85 7.23 4.16
N VAL A 167 -12.17 8.49 3.84
CA VAL A 167 -12.32 8.97 2.46
C VAL A 167 -11.42 10.18 2.25
N ILE A 168 -10.32 9.99 1.51
CA ILE A 168 -9.29 11.01 1.24
C ILE A 168 -9.13 11.18 -0.26
N SER A 169 -9.80 12.17 -0.85
CA SER A 169 -9.61 12.57 -2.26
C SER A 169 -8.63 13.74 -2.43
N GLU A 170 -8.48 14.55 -1.38
CA GLU A 170 -7.64 15.73 -1.41
C GLU A 170 -6.68 15.73 -0.23
N ARG A 171 -5.53 16.37 -0.42
CA ARG A 171 -4.54 16.55 0.65
C ARG A 171 -5.15 17.18 1.91
N LYS A 172 -6.12 18.10 1.77
CA LYS A 172 -6.71 18.80 2.92
C LYS A 172 -7.57 17.91 3.82
N MET A 173 -8.01 16.75 3.34
CA MET A 173 -8.87 15.83 4.09
C MET A 173 -8.15 15.00 5.16
N ILE A 174 -6.83 15.19 5.30
CA ILE A 174 -6.01 14.58 6.32
C ILE A 174 -5.06 15.63 6.93
N PHE A 175 -4.92 15.59 8.24
CA PHE A 175 -3.93 16.33 9.00
C PHE A 175 -3.17 15.35 9.87
N TRP A 176 -1.86 15.53 10.01
CA TRP A 176 -1.09 14.83 11.02
C TRP A 176 -0.04 15.74 11.63
N ALA A 177 0.33 15.42 12.86
CA ALA A 177 1.44 16.01 13.59
C ALA A 177 2.23 14.88 14.23
N SER A 178 3.55 14.93 14.15
CA SER A 178 4.48 13.97 14.75
C SER A 178 5.19 14.60 15.94
N ASN A 179 5.83 13.77 16.77
CA ASN A 179 6.46 14.18 18.03
C ASN A 179 5.45 14.81 19.00
N VAL A 180 4.26 14.21 19.10
CA VAL A 180 3.13 14.73 19.89
C VAL A 180 2.86 13.88 21.11
N GLY A 181 2.55 14.54 22.22
CA GLY A 181 2.26 13.91 23.51
C GLY A 181 3.44 13.14 24.10
N SER A 182 3.17 12.42 25.20
CA SER A 182 4.20 11.85 26.07
C SER A 182 5.14 10.81 25.44
N GLU A 183 4.76 10.22 24.31
CA GLU A 183 5.54 9.17 23.62
C GLU A 183 6.11 9.65 22.27
N ASN A 184 6.09 10.96 22.01
CA ASN A 184 6.49 11.53 20.71
C ASN A 184 5.79 10.85 19.52
N GLY A 185 4.52 10.53 19.70
CA GLY A 185 3.74 9.80 18.71
C GLY A 185 3.25 10.67 17.56
N THR A 186 2.53 10.08 16.63
CA THR A 186 1.85 10.80 15.55
C THR A 186 0.35 10.84 15.79
N LEU A 187 -0.19 12.05 15.89
CA LEU A 187 -1.61 12.34 15.85
C LEU A 187 -2.03 12.44 14.38
N THR A 188 -3.01 11.66 13.95
CA THR A 188 -3.62 11.80 12.62
C THR A 188 -5.10 12.11 12.79
N VAL A 189 -5.59 13.11 12.07
CA VAL A 189 -7.01 13.48 11.99
C VAL A 189 -7.41 13.43 10.53
N PHE A 190 -8.53 12.77 10.21
CA PHE A 190 -8.97 12.63 8.83
C PHE A 190 -10.49 12.59 8.71
N ASN A 191 -10.99 12.80 7.49
CA ASN A 191 -12.42 12.72 7.21
C ASN A 191 -12.90 11.26 7.20
N GLY A 192 -13.73 10.90 8.18
CA GLY A 192 -14.45 9.63 8.22
C GLY A 192 -15.90 9.79 7.72
N LYS A 193 -16.59 8.66 7.54
CA LYS A 193 -17.99 8.61 7.07
C LYS A 193 -18.96 9.51 7.86
N PHE A 194 -18.73 9.68 9.16
CA PHE A 194 -19.65 10.37 10.08
C PHE A 194 -19.02 11.62 10.74
N GLY A 195 -17.90 12.11 10.21
CA GLY A 195 -17.16 13.23 10.77
C GLY A 195 -15.68 12.93 10.94
N LEU A 196 -14.97 13.83 11.62
CA LEU A 196 -13.54 13.71 11.85
C LEU A 196 -13.23 12.52 12.77
N ILE A 197 -12.28 11.70 12.33
CA ILE A 197 -11.72 10.61 13.10
C ILE A 197 -10.31 10.99 13.52
N VAL A 198 -9.99 10.75 14.79
CA VAL A 198 -8.67 10.96 15.37
C VAL A 198 -8.04 9.61 15.66
N THR A 199 -6.77 9.46 15.29
CA THR A 199 -5.94 8.33 15.67
C THR A 199 -4.68 8.82 16.37
N ARG A 200 -4.34 8.17 17.48
CA ARG A 200 -3.09 8.37 18.21
C ARG A 200 -2.75 7.07 18.93
N GLY A 201 -1.62 6.45 18.59
CA GLY A 201 -1.21 5.18 19.21
C GLY A 201 -2.25 4.09 18.95
N CYS A 202 -2.76 3.48 20.02
CA CYS A 202 -3.84 2.49 19.94
C CYS A 202 -5.24 3.13 19.89
N PHE A 203 -5.38 4.43 20.11
CA PHE A 203 -6.67 5.10 20.08
C PHE A 203 -7.16 5.33 18.65
N THR A 204 -8.46 5.10 18.44
CA THR A 204 -9.21 5.64 17.31
C THR A 204 -10.65 5.86 17.68
N GLY A 205 -11.16 7.01 17.29
CA GLY A 205 -12.52 7.45 17.60
C GLY A 205 -12.77 8.83 17.04
N THR A 206 -13.91 9.39 17.40
CA THR A 206 -14.28 10.78 17.13
C THR A 206 -13.37 11.76 17.87
N VAL A 207 -13.43 13.04 17.48
CA VAL A 207 -12.75 14.13 18.19
C VAL A 207 -13.17 14.19 19.66
N ASP A 208 -14.46 14.06 19.95
CA ASP A 208 -15.00 14.17 21.32
C ASP A 208 -14.53 13.02 22.21
N GLU A 209 -14.57 11.80 21.68
CA GLU A 209 -14.06 10.61 22.38
C GLU A 209 -12.56 10.74 22.67
N PHE A 210 -11.79 11.27 21.70
CA PHE A 210 -10.35 11.47 21.88
C PHE A 210 -10.03 12.51 22.94
N LEU A 211 -10.67 13.68 22.89
CA LEU A 211 -10.42 14.76 23.85
C LEU A 211 -10.87 14.35 25.26
N SER A 212 -12.01 13.66 25.39
CA SER A 212 -12.47 13.12 26.67
C SER A 212 -11.45 12.16 27.27
N LYS A 213 -11.01 11.17 26.49
CA LYS A 213 -10.01 10.19 26.94
C LYS A 213 -8.64 10.84 27.21
N SER A 214 -8.25 11.82 26.40
CA SER A 214 -7.00 12.55 26.62
C SER A 214 -7.00 13.29 27.96
N LYS A 215 -8.14 13.83 28.39
CA LYS A 215 -8.26 14.53 29.67
C LYS A 215 -8.19 13.58 30.87
N GLU A 216 -8.64 12.35 30.70
CA GLU A 216 -8.59 11.31 31.74
C GLU A 216 -7.18 10.72 31.91
N VAL A 217 -6.43 10.58 30.81
CA VAL A 217 -5.19 9.79 30.78
C VAL A 217 -3.92 10.65 30.83
N HIS A 218 -3.97 11.89 30.36
CA HIS A 218 -2.78 12.74 30.22
C HIS A 218 -2.85 14.00 31.09
N ASP A 219 -1.69 14.62 31.32
CA ASP A 219 -1.59 15.91 32.00
C ASP A 219 -2.22 17.05 31.18
N ASP A 220 -2.49 18.18 31.85
CA ASP A 220 -3.13 19.35 31.23
C ASP A 220 -2.34 19.88 30.03
N LYS A 221 -1.00 19.80 30.10
CA LYS A 221 -0.12 20.25 29.01
C LYS A 221 -0.33 19.42 27.75
N THR A 222 -0.28 18.10 27.86
CA THR A 222 -0.45 17.16 26.75
C THR A 222 -1.87 17.21 26.22
N HIS A 223 -2.87 17.29 27.10
CA HIS A 223 -4.27 17.46 26.68
C HIS A 223 -4.48 18.77 25.90
N HIS A 224 -3.88 19.87 26.37
CA HIS A 224 -3.95 21.16 25.68
C HIS A 224 -3.26 21.14 24.31
N GLU A 225 -2.08 20.49 24.20
CA GLU A 225 -1.39 20.27 22.92
C GLU A 225 -2.31 19.55 21.91
N TYR A 226 -2.95 18.45 22.33
CA TYR A 226 -3.89 17.72 21.48
C TYR A 226 -5.08 18.57 21.03
N LYS A 227 -5.64 19.39 21.92
CA LYS A 227 -6.74 20.30 21.59
C LYS A 227 -6.34 21.29 20.50
N LEU A 228 -5.19 21.94 20.64
CA LEU A 228 -4.68 22.89 19.64
C LEU A 228 -4.47 22.24 18.28
N LEU A 229 -3.91 21.03 18.24
CA LEU A 229 -3.70 20.30 16.99
C LEU A 229 -5.01 19.86 16.33
N ILE A 230 -6.02 19.52 17.13
CA ILE A 230 -7.36 19.22 16.64
C ILE A 230 -8.03 20.46 16.07
N GLU A 231 -7.88 21.63 16.70
CA GLU A 231 -8.40 22.89 16.17
C GLU A 231 -7.76 23.22 14.81
N VAL A 232 -6.45 23.00 14.67
CA VAL A 232 -5.75 23.11 13.37
C VAL A 232 -6.31 22.12 12.36
N ALA A 233 -6.54 20.87 12.76
CA ALA A 233 -7.10 19.84 11.88
C ALA A 233 -8.52 20.19 11.41
N GLN A 234 -9.39 20.63 12.32
CA GLN A 234 -10.74 21.08 12.02
C GLN A 234 -10.73 22.23 11.02
N SER A 235 -9.90 23.24 11.27
CA SER A 235 -9.75 24.38 10.38
C SER A 235 -9.28 23.99 8.97
N ARG A 236 -8.42 22.98 8.85
CA ARG A 236 -7.90 22.51 7.54
C ARG A 236 -8.84 21.58 6.79
N ILE A 237 -9.54 20.68 7.49
CA ILE A 237 -10.34 19.62 6.88
C ILE A 237 -11.77 20.11 6.58
N LEU A 238 -12.34 20.95 7.44
CA LEU A 238 -13.75 21.37 7.34
C LEU A 238 -13.97 22.69 6.59
N ASN A 239 -12.91 23.48 6.36
CA ASN A 239 -12.97 24.72 5.57
C ASN A 239 -12.40 24.52 4.14
#